data_AF-A0A3A4ZFS9-F1
#
_entry.id   AF-A0A3A4ZFS9-F1
#
_cell.length_a   1.000
_cell.length_b   1.000
_cell.length_c   1.000
_cell.angle_alpha   90.00
_cell.angle_beta   90.00
_cell.angle_gamma   90.00
#
_symmetry.space_group_name_H-M   'P 1'
#
loop_
_entity.id
_entity.type
_entity.pdbx_description
1 polymer ?
#
loop_
_entity_poly.entity_id
_entity_poly.type
_entity_poly.pdbx_seq_one_letter_code
_entity_poly.pdbx_strand_id
1 'polypeptide(L)'
;MKRSVYLSMKSLDEARDIFLGSLGKGYLTGTEIIGIDEALGRVTAEPVFAKYSSPSYHSAAMDGVAVRAEETYGTTERRPRKLRIKKDFVWVNTGQPMPESFDAVIIVEKVHQINPEE
;
A
#
# COMPACT_ATOMS: atom_id res chain seq x y z
N MET A 1 26.40 66.91 -13.48
CA MET A 1 26.26 66.04 -12.28
C MET A 1 26.07 64.60 -12.73
N LYS A 2 27.00 63.71 -12.37
CA LYS A 2 26.89 62.27 -12.67
C LYS A 2 25.87 61.68 -11.71
N ARG A 3 24.72 61.19 -12.21
CA ARG A 3 23.76 60.42 -11.41
C ARG A 3 24.40 59.09 -11.04
N SER A 4 24.69 58.89 -9.77
CA SER A 4 25.07 57.59 -9.22
C SER A 4 23.83 56.71 -9.19
N VAL A 5 23.82 55.67 -10.04
CA VAL A 5 22.80 54.63 -10.00
C VAL A 5 23.22 53.65 -8.89
N TYR A 6 22.52 53.70 -7.76
CA TYR A 6 22.85 52.92 -6.56
C TYR A 6 22.18 51.53 -6.53
N LEU A 7 21.28 51.23 -7.48
CA LEU A 7 20.64 49.92 -7.60
C LEU A 7 21.37 49.07 -8.64
N SER A 8 22.13 48.08 -8.17
CA SER A 8 22.58 46.97 -9.00
C SER A 8 21.51 45.88 -8.96
N MET A 9 20.69 45.78 -10.00
CA MET A 9 19.68 44.72 -10.10
C MET A 9 20.38 43.38 -10.33
N LYS A 10 19.99 42.40 -9.52
CA LYS A 10 20.43 41.02 -9.66
C LYS A 10 19.42 40.24 -10.49
N SER A 11 19.87 39.26 -11.24
CA SER A 11 18.95 38.31 -11.87
C SER A 11 18.18 37.53 -10.78
N LEU A 12 17.07 36.91 -11.16
CA LEU A 12 16.31 36.06 -10.24
C LEU A 12 17.18 34.93 -9.67
N ASP A 13 18.00 34.30 -10.52
CA ASP A 13 18.89 33.21 -10.10
C ASP A 13 19.95 33.72 -9.12
N GLU A 14 20.59 34.85 -9.41
CA GLU A 14 21.60 35.44 -8.52
C GLU A 14 20.99 35.86 -7.17
N ALA A 15 19.78 36.44 -7.18
CA ALA A 15 19.07 36.79 -5.96
C ALA A 15 18.70 35.54 -5.13
N ARG A 16 18.28 34.46 -5.81
CA ARG A 16 17.95 33.18 -5.17
C ARG A 16 19.17 32.52 -4.54
N ASP A 17 20.30 32.51 -5.24
CA ASP A 17 21.56 31.94 -4.75
C ASP A 17 22.09 32.70 -3.53
N ILE A 18 22.02 34.04 -3.56
CA ILE A 18 22.40 34.85 -2.40
C ILE A 18 21.47 34.58 -1.21
N PHE A 19 20.17 34.55 -1.45
CA PHE A 19 19.18 34.29 -0.40
C PHE A 19 19.38 32.91 0.23
N LEU A 20 19.42 31.85 -0.58
CA LEU A 20 19.60 30.49 -0.09
C LEU A 20 20.99 30.26 0.50
N GLY A 21 22.03 30.87 -0.08
CA GLY A 21 23.40 30.82 0.44
C GLY A 21 23.58 31.54 1.78
N SER A 22 22.75 32.54 2.07
CA SER A 22 22.72 33.21 3.38
C SER A 22 22.10 32.34 4.48
N LEU A 23 21.28 31.36 4.12
CA LEU A 23 20.68 30.39 5.04
C LEU A 23 21.70 29.28 5.35
N GLY A 24 22.66 29.60 6.22
CA GLY A 24 23.66 28.64 6.71
C GLY A 24 23.06 27.53 7.59
N LYS A 25 23.91 26.58 8.00
CA LYS A 25 23.52 25.43 8.86
C LYS A 25 22.79 25.81 10.17
N GLY A 26 22.97 27.03 10.66
CA GLY A 26 22.29 27.55 11.86
C GLY A 26 20.80 27.84 11.69
N TYR A 27 20.27 27.82 10.46
CA TYR A 27 18.84 27.97 10.17
C TYR A 27 18.10 26.63 10.01
N LEU A 28 18.83 25.51 10.09
CA LEU A 28 18.20 24.20 10.16
C LEU A 28 17.68 23.99 11.58
N THR A 29 16.40 23.65 11.69
CA THR A 29 15.83 23.26 12.98
C THR A 29 16.44 21.93 13.42
N GLY A 30 16.61 21.75 14.73
CA GLY A 30 16.96 20.45 15.29
C GLY A 30 15.88 19.40 15.04
N THR A 31 16.20 18.16 15.38
CA THR A 31 15.26 17.05 15.34
C THR A 31 14.64 16.84 16.72
N GLU A 32 13.39 16.43 16.76
CA GLU A 32 12.70 16.07 17.98
C GLU A 32 11.81 14.84 17.76
N ILE A 33 11.44 14.18 18.86
CA ILE A 33 10.47 13.08 18.85
C ILE A 33 9.16 13.65 19.37
N ILE A 34 8.10 13.54 18.57
CA ILE A 34 6.77 14.06 18.85
C ILE A 34 5.71 12.96 18.77
N GLY A 35 4.50 13.25 19.25
CA GLY A 35 3.33 12.40 19.01
C GLY A 35 2.91 12.36 17.54
N ILE A 36 2.25 11.28 17.12
CA ILE A 36 1.77 11.12 15.74
C ILE A 36 0.67 12.14 15.37
N ASP A 37 -0.12 12.52 16.36
CA ASP A 37 -1.18 13.51 16.27
C ASP A 37 -0.65 14.94 16.04
N GLU A 38 0.59 15.20 16.43
CA GLU A 38 1.29 16.48 16.22
C GLU A 38 2.14 16.50 14.94
N ALA A 39 2.23 15.38 14.24
CA ALA A 39 3.12 15.24 13.08
C ALA A 39 2.61 15.94 11.81
N LEU A 40 1.32 16.26 11.74
CA LEU A 40 0.73 16.91 10.57
C LEU A 40 1.40 18.26 10.30
N GLY A 41 1.95 18.42 9.09
CA GLY A 41 2.66 19.64 8.67
C GLY A 41 4.13 19.71 9.09
N ARG A 42 4.65 18.69 9.80
CA ARG A 42 6.08 18.55 10.09
C ARG A 42 6.82 17.91 8.91
N VAL A 43 8.16 17.96 8.96
CA VAL A 43 9.04 17.31 7.99
C VAL A 43 9.81 16.20 8.72
N THR A 44 9.84 15.00 8.15
CA THR A 44 10.59 13.87 8.70
C THR A 44 12.08 14.17 8.70
N ALA A 45 12.74 13.98 9.84
CA ALA A 45 14.18 14.19 9.97
C ALA A 45 15.02 13.13 9.21
N GLU A 46 14.47 11.93 9.03
CA GLU A 46 15.10 10.80 8.37
C GLU A 46 14.04 9.94 7.62
N PRO A 47 14.45 9.07 6.69
CA PRO A 47 13.54 8.16 6.00
C PRO A 47 12.81 7.20 6.97
N VAL A 48 11.52 6.96 6.73
CA VAL A 48 10.69 6.04 7.52
C VAL A 48 10.47 4.75 6.74
N PHE A 49 10.82 3.61 7.33
CA PHE A 49 10.65 2.29 6.73
C PHE A 49 9.63 1.45 7.49
N ALA A 50 8.84 0.65 6.77
CA ALA A 50 7.91 -0.29 7.37
C ALA A 50 8.69 -1.40 8.11
N LYS A 51 8.32 -1.64 9.38
CA LYS A 51 8.90 -2.72 10.18
C LYS A 51 8.24 -4.07 9.93
N TYR A 52 7.00 -4.07 9.43
CA TYR A 52 6.18 -5.26 9.21
C TYR A 52 5.42 -5.14 7.90
N SER A 53 5.13 -6.29 7.28
CA SER A 53 4.17 -6.36 6.17
C SER A 53 2.77 -5.98 6.63
N SER A 54 2.01 -5.36 5.74
CA SER A 54 0.58 -5.07 5.94
C SER A 54 -0.19 -5.51 4.69
N PRO A 55 -1.01 -6.57 4.76
CA PRO A 55 -1.24 -7.45 5.92
C PRO A 55 0.01 -8.25 6.31
N SER A 56 0.08 -8.67 7.59
CA SER A 56 1.18 -9.50 8.10
C SER A 56 0.99 -11.00 7.84
N TYR A 57 -0.07 -11.37 7.13
CA TYR A 57 -0.48 -12.74 6.81
C TYR A 57 -1.11 -12.79 5.40
N HIS A 58 -1.31 -13.98 4.85
CA HIS A 58 -2.07 -14.14 3.61
C HIS A 58 -3.55 -13.93 3.88
N SER A 59 -4.08 -12.76 3.53
CA SER A 59 -5.51 -12.44 3.70
C SER A 59 -6.30 -12.79 2.45
N ALA A 60 -7.51 -13.33 2.62
CA ALA A 60 -8.47 -13.46 1.54
C ALA A 60 -8.86 -12.06 1.01
N ALA A 61 -8.69 -11.85 -0.30
CA ALA A 61 -8.99 -10.56 -0.93
C ALA A 61 -10.49 -10.35 -1.21
N MET A 62 -11.29 -11.42 -1.14
CA MET A 62 -12.72 -11.44 -1.45
C MET A 62 -13.44 -12.47 -0.59
N ASP A 63 -14.76 -12.37 -0.52
CA ASP A 63 -15.63 -13.42 0.00
C ASP A 63 -15.74 -14.57 -1.00
N GLY A 64 -15.62 -15.81 -0.54
CA GLY A 64 -15.64 -16.96 -1.42
C GLY A 64 -15.10 -18.24 -0.81
N VAL A 65 -14.49 -19.06 -1.64
CA VAL A 65 -13.94 -20.36 -1.23
C VAL A 65 -12.44 -20.40 -1.42
N ALA A 66 -11.71 -20.69 -0.34
CA ALA A 66 -10.29 -20.97 -0.38
C ALA A 66 -10.08 -22.37 -0.99
N VAL A 67 -9.22 -22.43 -2.01
CA VAL A 67 -8.91 -23.63 -2.82
C VAL A 67 -7.41 -23.75 -3.03
N ARG A 68 -6.98 -24.96 -3.43
CA ARG A 68 -5.66 -25.18 -4.03
C ARG A 68 -5.79 -24.89 -5.52
N ALA A 69 -5.14 -23.84 -6.00
CA ALA A 69 -5.26 -23.34 -7.37
C ALA A 69 -5.02 -24.47 -8.39
N GLU A 70 -3.98 -25.26 -8.16
CA GLU A 70 -3.59 -26.39 -9.03
C GLU A 70 -4.72 -27.39 -9.28
N GLU A 71 -5.58 -27.61 -8.28
CA GLU A 71 -6.67 -28.57 -8.41
C GLU A 71 -7.81 -28.02 -9.27
N THR A 72 -7.86 -26.71 -9.51
CA THR A 72 -8.91 -26.06 -10.31
C THR A 72 -8.52 -25.90 -11.78
N TYR A 73 -7.29 -26.22 -12.14
CA TYR A 73 -6.79 -26.05 -13.50
C TYR A 73 -7.61 -26.86 -14.53
N GLY A 74 -7.88 -26.23 -15.67
CA GLY A 74 -8.71 -26.81 -16.73
C GLY A 74 -10.22 -26.75 -16.46
N THR A 75 -10.66 -26.20 -15.33
CA THR A 75 -12.09 -25.91 -15.10
C THR A 75 -12.54 -24.80 -16.06
N THR A 76 -13.68 -25.02 -16.73
CA THR A 76 -14.31 -24.04 -17.61
C THR A 76 -15.82 -24.04 -17.37
N GLU A 77 -16.54 -23.04 -17.87
CA GLU A 77 -18.01 -23.00 -17.75
C GLU A 77 -18.69 -24.24 -18.36
N ARG A 78 -18.13 -24.80 -19.44
CA ARG A 78 -18.63 -26.03 -20.09
C ARG A 78 -18.20 -27.31 -19.39
N ARG A 79 -17.15 -27.26 -18.59
CA ARG A 79 -16.61 -28.39 -17.83
C ARG A 79 -16.35 -27.96 -16.39
N PRO A 80 -17.42 -27.75 -15.59
CA PRO A 80 -17.30 -27.32 -14.21
C PRO A 80 -16.72 -28.45 -13.35
N ARG A 81 -16.02 -28.08 -12.27
CA ARG A 81 -15.51 -29.01 -11.27
C ARG A 81 -16.39 -28.95 -10.03
N LYS A 82 -16.81 -30.12 -9.53
CA LYS A 82 -17.50 -30.22 -8.24
C LYS A 82 -16.44 -30.26 -7.13
N LEU A 83 -16.60 -29.37 -6.14
CA LEU A 83 -15.71 -29.28 -4.98
C LEU A 83 -16.49 -29.69 -3.73
N ARG A 84 -15.84 -30.42 -2.82
CA ARG A 84 -16.42 -30.82 -1.52
C ARG A 84 -15.91 -29.94 -0.39
N ILE A 85 -16.84 -29.47 0.43
CA ILE A 85 -16.55 -28.68 1.62
C ILE A 85 -15.61 -29.44 2.57
N LYS A 86 -14.67 -28.74 3.20
CA LYS A 86 -13.63 -29.26 4.12
C LYS A 86 -12.63 -30.25 3.50
N LYS A 87 -12.71 -30.53 2.20
CA LYS A 87 -11.74 -31.37 1.48
C LYS A 87 -11.08 -30.61 0.34
N ASP A 88 -11.90 -30.13 -0.57
CA ASP A 88 -11.46 -29.45 -1.79
C ASP A 88 -11.50 -27.93 -1.60
N PHE A 89 -12.34 -27.44 -0.67
CA PHE A 89 -12.41 -26.01 -0.32
C PHE A 89 -12.87 -25.75 1.11
N VAL A 90 -12.63 -24.52 1.59
CA VAL A 90 -13.29 -23.94 2.78
C VAL A 90 -13.82 -22.55 2.49
N TRP A 91 -14.87 -22.13 3.19
CA TRP A 91 -15.39 -20.76 3.07
C TRP A 91 -14.45 -19.76 3.76
N VAL A 92 -14.23 -18.63 3.11
CA VAL A 92 -13.49 -17.49 3.65
C VAL A 92 -14.22 -16.20 3.31
N ASN A 93 -14.13 -15.23 4.22
CA ASN A 93 -14.55 -13.85 3.98
C ASN A 93 -13.33 -12.95 3.78
N THR A 94 -13.57 -11.79 3.18
CA THR A 94 -12.59 -10.74 2.94
C THR A 94 -11.86 -10.37 4.23
N GLY A 95 -10.53 -10.34 4.16
CA GLY A 95 -9.65 -10.05 5.29
C GLY A 95 -9.40 -11.23 6.22
N GLN A 96 -10.08 -12.37 6.08
CA GLN A 96 -9.75 -13.55 6.89
C GLN A 96 -8.40 -14.15 6.49
N PRO A 97 -7.64 -14.73 7.43
CA PRO A 97 -6.43 -15.48 7.09
C PRO A 97 -6.72 -16.68 6.19
N MET A 98 -5.89 -16.85 5.17
CA MET A 98 -5.90 -18.05 4.33
C MET A 98 -5.47 -19.26 5.16
N PRO A 99 -6.23 -20.36 5.12
CA PRO A 99 -5.82 -21.60 5.79
C PRO A 99 -4.59 -22.20 5.12
N GLU A 100 -3.73 -22.84 5.92
CA GLU A 100 -2.35 -23.23 5.58
C GLU A 100 -2.19 -24.07 4.30
N SER A 101 -3.22 -24.79 3.87
CA SER A 101 -3.20 -25.66 2.68
C SER A 101 -3.90 -25.10 1.45
N PHE A 102 -4.30 -23.82 1.46
CA PHE A 102 -4.99 -23.17 0.35
C PHE A 102 -4.24 -21.91 -0.07
N ASP A 103 -4.18 -21.66 -1.37
CA ASP A 103 -3.33 -20.62 -1.98
C ASP A 103 -4.11 -19.66 -2.90
N ALA A 104 -5.41 -19.91 -3.12
CA ALA A 104 -6.27 -19.07 -3.92
C ALA A 104 -7.69 -18.97 -3.34
N VAL A 105 -8.39 -17.91 -3.72
CA VAL A 105 -9.82 -17.72 -3.42
C VAL A 105 -10.59 -17.65 -4.72
N ILE A 106 -11.61 -18.51 -4.89
CA ILE A 106 -12.63 -18.33 -5.92
C ILE A 106 -13.73 -17.49 -5.31
N ILE A 107 -14.01 -16.34 -5.91
CA ILE A 107 -15.04 -15.41 -5.43
C ILE A 107 -16.42 -16.07 -5.41
N VAL A 108 -17.24 -15.72 -4.43
CA VAL A 108 -18.54 -16.35 -4.18
C VAL A 108 -19.49 -16.30 -5.40
N GLU A 109 -19.46 -15.25 -6.21
CA GLU A 109 -20.31 -15.12 -7.41
C GLU A 109 -19.91 -16.08 -8.55
N LYS A 110 -18.74 -16.73 -8.45
CA LYS A 110 -18.25 -17.71 -9.43
C LYS A 110 -18.44 -19.16 -8.99
N VAL A 111 -19.04 -19.39 -7.82
CA VAL A 111 -19.40 -20.73 -7.37
C VAL A 111 -20.90 -20.93 -7.39
N HIS A 112 -21.33 -22.15 -7.68
CA HIS A 112 -22.71 -22.56 -7.61
C HIS A 112 -22.84 -23.69 -6.60
N GLN A 113 -23.67 -23.48 -5.56
CA GLN A 113 -23.91 -24.50 -4.55
C GLN A 113 -24.90 -25.53 -5.10
N ILE A 114 -24.47 -26.79 -5.14
CA ILE A 114 -25.28 -27.90 -5.64
C ILE A 114 -25.95 -28.56 -4.43
N ASN A 115 -27.28 -28.62 -4.43
CA ASN A 115 -28.01 -29.40 -3.43
C ASN A 115 -27.88 -30.90 -3.78
N PRO A 116 -27.67 -31.80 -2.80
CA PRO A 116 -27.59 -33.24 -3.06
C PRO A 116 -28.90 -33.86 -3.53
N GLU A 117 -30.02 -33.12 -3.48
CA GLU A 117 -31.37 -33.57 -3.88
C GLU A 117 -31.78 -33.10 -5.29
N GLU A 118 -30.89 -32.41 -6.02
CA GLU A 118 -31.04 -32.02 -7.44
C GLU A 118 -30.07 -32.75 -8.37
#